data_AF-A0A5M9JB30-F1
#
_entry.id   AF-A0A5M9JB30-F1
#
_cell.length_a   1.000
_cell.length_b   1.000
_cell.length_c   1.000
_cell.angle_alpha   90.00
_cell.angle_beta   90.00
_cell.angle_gamma   90.00
#
_symmetry.space_group_name_H-M   'P 1'
#
loop_
_entity.id
_entity.type
_entity.pdbx_description
1 polymer ?
#
loop_
_entity_poly.entity_id
_entity_poly.type
_entity_poly.pdbx_seq_one_letter_code
_entity_poly.pdbx_strand_id
1 'polypeptide(L)'
;MRAMNNGSSTNSKREISINVAAKWFVPISSTRFASVASPSAPNTLVPSRYLHNFADTILPYELTIDSDNIRKQLEWFMQPRKNHIEFSEQLCRSLEPYDADKSFYHFHAPFSLFLFATRPTCFLPFYIAQAQITNLPSKLQKDLPTPKVVRESGKGDIYDANIWMGTSTSYTPLHKDPNPNLFVQLVNKKKVRLFPPSVGGGIYQKVQQSIGGSGTASMRGEEMMEGPERSLLEERVWGEGVTDEGFEAEVGPEDALFIPKGWWHSIKSSESGINVSVNWWFR
;
A
#
# COMPACT_ATOMS: atom_id res chain seq x y z
N MET A 1 -6.32 4.05 26.00
CA MET A 1 -6.97 4.28 27.32
C MET A 1 -8.44 3.97 27.20
N ARG A 2 -9.03 3.20 28.14
CA ARG A 2 -10.48 3.01 28.26
C ARG A 2 -11.04 3.99 29.29
N ALA A 3 -12.15 4.66 28.96
CA ALA A 3 -13.16 5.15 29.90
C ALA A 3 -14.53 5.28 29.19
N MET A 4 -15.59 5.21 29.98
CA MET A 4 -16.95 4.76 29.68
C MET A 4 -17.90 5.75 28.97
N ASN A 5 -18.95 5.16 28.38
CA ASN A 5 -20.15 5.70 27.73
C ASN A 5 -20.73 7.04 28.22
N ASN A 6 -21.26 7.81 27.26
CA ASN A 6 -22.62 8.34 27.35
C ASN A 6 -23.28 8.38 25.96
N GLY A 7 -24.47 7.79 25.87
CA GLY A 7 -25.23 7.61 24.65
C GLY A 7 -25.94 8.87 24.19
N SER A 8 -25.95 9.07 22.87
CA SER A 8 -26.87 9.94 22.17
C SER A 8 -27.18 9.27 20.83
N SER A 9 -28.34 8.61 20.74
CA SER A 9 -28.81 7.96 19.53
C SER A 9 -29.36 9.01 18.56
N THR A 10 -28.51 9.59 17.73
CA THR A 10 -28.97 10.27 16.51
C THR A 10 -29.17 9.24 15.42
N ASN A 11 -30.44 9.03 15.07
CA ASN A 11 -30.88 8.12 14.02
C ASN A 11 -30.49 8.70 12.64
N SER A 12 -29.20 8.68 12.32
CA SER A 12 -28.68 8.90 10.96
C SER A 12 -29.08 7.67 10.16
N LYS A 13 -29.83 7.86 9.07
CA LYS A 13 -29.95 6.85 8.02
C LYS A 13 -28.54 6.34 7.74
N ARG A 14 -28.25 5.08 8.13
CA ARG A 14 -26.98 4.45 7.75
C ARG A 14 -26.98 4.45 6.24
N GLU A 15 -26.18 5.33 5.63
CA GLU A 15 -25.72 5.09 4.26
C GLU A 15 -25.34 3.62 4.23
N ILE A 16 -25.90 2.88 3.28
CA ILE A 16 -25.58 1.47 3.11
C ILE A 16 -24.10 1.43 2.73
N SER A 17 -23.25 1.41 3.75
CA SER A 17 -21.82 1.25 3.65
C SER A 17 -21.64 -0.13 3.03
N ILE A 18 -21.42 -0.15 1.71
CA ILE A 18 -20.88 -1.33 1.07
C ILE A 18 -19.51 -1.50 1.73
N ASN A 19 -19.34 -2.58 2.48
CA ASN A 19 -18.02 -2.99 2.92
C ASN A 19 -17.22 -3.33 1.65
N VAL A 20 -16.37 -2.39 1.24
CA VAL A 20 -15.59 -2.45 -0.02
C VAL A 20 -14.78 -3.73 -0.06
N ALA A 21 -14.17 -4.10 1.06
CA ALA A 21 -13.38 -5.31 1.18
C ALA A 21 -14.21 -6.56 0.87
N ALA A 22 -15.43 -6.67 1.38
CA ALA A 22 -16.34 -7.80 1.11
C ALA A 22 -16.85 -7.82 -0.34
N LYS A 23 -16.94 -6.66 -1.01
CA LYS A 23 -17.29 -6.59 -2.44
C LYS A 23 -16.11 -7.00 -3.34
N TRP A 24 -14.92 -6.54 -2.98
CA TRP A 24 -13.71 -6.68 -3.81
C TRP A 24 -13.01 -8.01 -3.59
N PHE A 25 -13.12 -8.58 -2.39
CA PHE A 25 -12.44 -9.82 -2.01
C PHE A 25 -13.39 -10.80 -1.33
N VAL A 26 -13.12 -12.08 -1.53
CA VAL A 26 -13.88 -13.17 -0.92
C VAL A 26 -12.91 -14.17 -0.27
N PRO A 27 -13.32 -14.88 0.80
CA PRO A 27 -12.51 -15.95 1.35
C PRO A 27 -12.22 -17.04 0.31
N ILE A 28 -10.99 -17.55 0.25
CA ILE A 28 -10.59 -18.59 -0.71
C ILE A 28 -11.48 -19.84 -0.61
N SER A 29 -11.94 -20.16 0.61
CA SER A 29 -12.86 -21.26 0.91
C SER A 29 -14.20 -21.17 0.17
N SER A 30 -14.60 -19.96 -0.25
CA SER A 30 -15.82 -19.72 -1.03
C SER A 30 -15.60 -19.80 -2.54
N THR A 31 -14.42 -20.25 -2.99
CA THR A 31 -14.05 -20.33 -4.40
C THR A 31 -13.66 -21.75 -4.83
N ARG A 32 -13.53 -21.98 -6.14
CA ARG A 32 -13.04 -23.24 -6.72
C ARG A 32 -11.62 -23.64 -6.27
N PHE A 33 -10.89 -22.73 -5.62
CA PHE A 33 -9.53 -22.97 -5.12
C PHE A 33 -9.51 -23.43 -3.66
N ALA A 34 -10.67 -23.69 -3.05
CA ALA A 34 -10.78 -24.15 -1.66
C ALA A 34 -9.91 -25.40 -1.36
N SER A 35 -9.75 -26.31 -2.33
CA SER A 35 -8.94 -27.54 -2.18
C SER A 35 -7.43 -27.33 -2.28
N VAL A 36 -6.99 -26.14 -2.71
CA VAL A 36 -5.57 -25.76 -2.88
C VAL A 36 -5.10 -24.84 -1.74
N ALA A 37 -6.04 -24.32 -0.94
CA ALA A 37 -5.74 -23.52 0.22
C ALA A 37 -5.05 -24.38 1.29
N SER A 38 -3.93 -23.88 1.84
CA SER A 38 -3.23 -24.58 2.92
C SER A 38 -4.15 -24.68 4.16
N PRO A 39 -4.19 -25.82 4.89
CA PRO A 39 -5.06 -26.01 6.06
C PRO A 39 -4.87 -24.96 7.17
N SER A 40 -3.75 -24.22 7.13
CA SER A 40 -3.36 -23.19 8.10
C SER A 40 -3.89 -21.78 7.81
N ALA A 41 -4.61 -21.52 6.71
CA ALA A 41 -5.05 -20.16 6.36
C ALA A 41 -6.48 -20.07 5.77
N PRO A 42 -7.53 -20.36 6.55
CA PRO A 42 -8.92 -20.33 6.09
C PRO A 42 -9.43 -18.92 5.71
N ASN A 43 -8.74 -17.86 6.12
CA ASN A 43 -9.09 -16.45 5.87
C ASN A 43 -8.29 -15.82 4.72
N THR A 44 -7.54 -16.59 3.94
CA THR A 44 -6.85 -16.06 2.75
C THR A 44 -7.89 -15.49 1.79
N LEU A 45 -7.78 -14.19 1.51
CA LEU A 45 -8.67 -13.50 0.59
C LEU A 45 -8.18 -13.66 -0.85
N VAL A 46 -9.13 -13.74 -1.77
CA VAL A 46 -8.89 -13.71 -3.22
C VAL A 46 -9.78 -12.67 -3.89
N PRO A 47 -9.38 -12.08 -5.03
CA PRO A 47 -10.20 -11.12 -5.75
C PRO A 47 -11.54 -11.73 -6.18
N SER A 48 -12.62 -10.98 -5.98
CA SER A 48 -13.95 -11.39 -6.41
C SER A 48 -14.10 -11.26 -7.94
N ARG A 49 -15.18 -11.85 -8.48
CA ARG A 49 -15.53 -11.66 -9.90
C ARG A 49 -15.77 -10.20 -10.27
N TYR A 50 -16.14 -9.36 -9.30
CA TYR A 50 -16.35 -7.93 -9.53
C TYR A 50 -15.07 -7.25 -10.03
N LEU A 51 -13.93 -7.50 -9.39
CA LEU A 51 -12.65 -6.92 -9.77
C LEU A 51 -12.15 -7.37 -11.16
N HIS A 52 -12.53 -8.58 -11.59
CA HIS A 52 -12.16 -9.10 -12.91
C HIS A 52 -12.77 -8.30 -14.08
N ASN A 53 -13.83 -7.53 -13.85
CA ASN A 53 -14.39 -6.64 -14.88
C ASN A 53 -13.49 -5.44 -15.20
N PHE A 54 -12.44 -5.21 -14.41
CA PHE A 54 -11.51 -4.08 -14.54
C PHE A 54 -10.09 -4.54 -14.86
N ALA A 55 -9.93 -5.79 -15.30
CA ALA A 55 -8.64 -6.45 -15.52
C ALA A 55 -7.70 -5.70 -16.48
N ASP A 56 -8.25 -4.93 -17.43
CA ASP A 56 -7.46 -4.17 -18.41
C ASP A 56 -7.07 -2.77 -17.92
N THR A 57 -7.46 -2.38 -16.71
CA THR A 57 -7.11 -1.06 -16.14
C THR A 57 -5.60 -0.98 -15.94
N ILE A 58 -4.94 0.02 -16.55
CA ILE A 58 -3.52 0.26 -16.34
C ILE A 58 -3.31 0.98 -15.02
N LEU A 59 -2.48 0.40 -14.15
CA LEU A 59 -2.19 0.90 -12.80
C LEU A 59 -0.67 1.01 -12.59
N PRO A 60 -0.21 1.92 -11.72
CA PRO A 60 1.18 1.98 -11.29
C PRO A 60 1.51 0.82 -10.35
N TYR A 61 2.64 0.16 -10.60
CA TYR A 61 3.18 -0.92 -9.79
C TYR A 61 4.58 -0.57 -9.31
N GLU A 62 4.84 -0.92 -8.07
CA GLU A 62 6.14 -0.97 -7.43
C GLU A 62 6.52 -2.42 -7.19
N LEU A 63 7.81 -2.70 -7.39
CA LEU A 63 8.36 -4.04 -7.25
C LEU A 63 9.79 -3.95 -6.75
N THR A 64 10.02 -4.49 -5.55
CA THR A 64 11.37 -4.66 -4.99
C THR A 64 11.76 -6.12 -5.17
N ILE A 65 12.75 -6.40 -6.04
CA ILE A 65 13.19 -7.76 -6.35
C ILE A 65 14.60 -7.99 -5.82
N ASP A 66 14.78 -9.15 -5.19
CA ASP A 66 16.05 -9.86 -5.15
C ASP A 66 16.03 -10.96 -6.23
N SER A 67 17.03 -10.97 -7.13
CA SER A 67 17.39 -12.03 -8.08
C SER A 67 16.71 -12.15 -9.46
N ASP A 68 17.48 -12.76 -10.38
CA ASP A 68 17.12 -13.21 -11.72
C ASP A 68 15.92 -14.19 -11.78
N ASN A 69 15.60 -14.86 -10.67
CA ASN A 69 14.56 -15.89 -10.65
C ASN A 69 13.15 -15.29 -10.78
N ILE A 70 12.91 -14.12 -10.19
CA ILE A 70 11.62 -13.43 -10.30
C ILE A 70 11.42 -12.89 -11.72
N ARG A 71 12.48 -12.36 -12.37
CA ARG A 71 12.41 -11.93 -13.77
C ARG A 71 11.92 -13.07 -14.68
N LYS A 72 12.47 -14.27 -14.55
CA LYS A 72 12.04 -15.44 -15.35
C LYS A 72 10.57 -15.83 -15.12
N GLN A 73 10.07 -15.69 -13.89
CA GLN A 73 8.66 -15.94 -13.58
C GLN A 73 7.74 -14.90 -14.22
N LEU A 74 8.16 -13.63 -14.25
CA LEU A 74 7.45 -12.55 -14.92
C LEU A 74 7.39 -12.78 -16.44
N GLU A 75 8.54 -13.07 -17.06
CA GLU A 75 8.63 -13.38 -18.50
C GLU A 75 7.72 -14.54 -18.89
N TRP A 76 7.70 -15.62 -18.09
CA TRP A 76 6.81 -16.76 -18.33
C TRP A 76 5.33 -16.38 -18.25
N PHE A 77 4.93 -15.60 -17.23
CA PHE A 77 3.53 -15.19 -17.08
C PHE A 77 3.05 -14.33 -18.25
N MET A 78 3.92 -13.44 -18.70
CA MET A 78 3.61 -12.43 -19.70
C MET A 78 3.64 -12.97 -21.15
N GLN A 79 3.82 -14.28 -21.32
CA GLN A 79 3.87 -14.93 -22.63
C GLN A 79 2.62 -14.65 -23.50
N PRO A 80 2.79 -14.67 -24.83
CA PRO A 80 1.79 -14.19 -25.79
C PRO A 80 0.38 -14.78 -25.61
N ARG A 81 -0.53 -14.00 -25.01
CA ARG A 81 -1.96 -14.13 -25.25
C ARG A 81 -2.49 -12.81 -25.81
N LYS A 82 -2.16 -12.63 -27.08
CA LYS A 82 -2.64 -11.64 -28.05
C LYS A 82 -2.29 -10.15 -27.84
N ASN A 83 -2.21 -9.62 -26.62
CA ASN A 83 -1.84 -8.19 -26.39
C ASN A 83 -0.71 -7.98 -25.35
N HIS A 84 -0.31 -9.02 -24.62
CA HIS A 84 0.64 -8.89 -23.51
C HIS A 84 2.12 -8.86 -23.93
N ILE A 85 2.43 -9.15 -25.20
CA ILE A 85 3.81 -9.23 -25.70
C ILE A 85 4.50 -7.88 -25.59
N GLU A 86 3.88 -6.82 -26.12
CA GLU A 86 4.45 -5.47 -26.11
C GLU A 86 4.61 -4.96 -24.67
N PHE A 87 3.60 -5.20 -23.82
CA PHE A 87 3.67 -4.86 -22.40
C PHE A 87 4.76 -5.67 -21.66
N SER A 88 4.98 -6.93 -22.02
CA SER A 88 6.05 -7.76 -21.47
C SER A 88 7.44 -7.25 -21.85
N GLU A 89 7.64 -6.87 -23.12
CA GLU A 89 8.90 -6.33 -23.60
C GLU A 89 9.19 -4.98 -22.97
N GLN A 90 8.17 -4.13 -22.83
CA GLN A 90 8.28 -2.84 -22.15
C GLN A 90 8.63 -3.03 -20.66
N LEU A 91 7.92 -3.93 -19.97
CA LEU A 91 8.22 -4.26 -18.58
C LEU A 91 9.64 -4.82 -18.43
N CYS A 92 10.05 -5.78 -19.26
CA CYS A 92 11.40 -6.35 -19.20
C CYS A 92 12.48 -5.29 -19.44
N ARG A 93 12.27 -4.35 -20.39
CA ARG A 93 13.19 -3.21 -20.59
C ARG A 93 13.24 -2.30 -19.36
N SER A 94 12.12 -2.04 -18.70
CA SER A 94 12.07 -1.31 -17.44
C SER A 94 12.72 -2.07 -16.27
N LEU A 95 12.85 -3.40 -16.39
CA LEU A 95 13.48 -4.27 -15.39
C LEU A 95 14.97 -4.57 -15.67
N GLU A 96 15.56 -4.16 -16.81
CA GLU A 96 16.98 -4.36 -17.14
C GLU A 96 17.93 -3.50 -16.27
N PRO A 97 19.18 -3.95 -16.01
CA PRO A 97 19.75 -3.87 -14.66
C PRO A 97 20.50 -2.57 -14.33
N TYR A 98 20.44 -2.22 -13.04
CA TYR A 98 21.62 -1.80 -12.28
C TYR A 98 21.65 -2.52 -10.90
N ASP A 99 22.74 -3.26 -10.70
CA ASP A 99 23.47 -3.81 -9.53
C ASP A 99 22.98 -3.45 -8.08
N ALA A 100 23.11 -4.21 -6.98
CA ALA A 100 23.38 -5.63 -6.67
C ALA A 100 22.65 -6.06 -5.35
N ASP A 101 21.90 -5.17 -4.68
CA ASP A 101 21.40 -5.35 -3.30
C ASP A 101 19.91 -5.00 -3.13
N LYS A 102 19.07 -5.40 -4.11
CA LYS A 102 17.66 -5.05 -4.36
C LYS A 102 17.48 -3.78 -5.19
N SER A 103 16.98 -3.95 -6.40
CA SER A 103 16.55 -2.85 -7.27
C SER A 103 15.06 -2.57 -7.05
N PHE A 104 14.69 -1.30 -6.94
CA PHE A 104 13.30 -0.86 -6.93
C PHE A 104 12.85 -0.51 -8.34
N TYR A 105 11.71 -1.07 -8.76
CA TYR A 105 11.16 -0.83 -10.09
C TYR A 105 9.78 -0.22 -9.99
N HIS A 106 9.58 0.87 -10.73
CA HIS A 106 8.28 1.49 -10.97
C HIS A 106 7.86 1.28 -12.43
N PHE A 107 6.65 0.76 -12.65
CA PHE A 107 6.12 0.52 -13.99
C PHE A 107 4.59 0.56 -14.03
N HIS A 108 4.01 0.65 -15.22
CA HIS A 108 2.57 0.65 -15.41
C HIS A 108 2.11 -0.65 -16.06
N ALA A 109 1.08 -1.30 -15.51
CA ALA A 109 0.62 -2.61 -15.99
C ALA A 109 -0.91 -2.78 -15.87
N PRO A 110 -1.52 -3.69 -16.64
CA PRO A 110 -2.92 -4.05 -16.43
C PRO A 110 -3.19 -4.64 -15.04
N PHE A 111 -4.36 -4.37 -14.48
CA PHE A 111 -4.81 -4.89 -13.18
C PHE A 111 -4.88 -6.43 -13.13
N SER A 112 -5.00 -7.08 -14.29
CA SER A 112 -4.91 -8.54 -14.43
C SER A 112 -3.62 -9.13 -13.87
N LEU A 113 -2.52 -8.38 -13.86
CA LEU A 113 -1.26 -8.78 -13.24
C LEU A 113 -1.41 -8.97 -11.72
N PHE A 114 -1.97 -7.97 -11.02
CA PHE A 114 -2.30 -8.09 -9.60
C PHE A 114 -3.27 -9.25 -9.33
N LEU A 115 -4.36 -9.36 -10.11
CA LEU A 115 -5.34 -10.45 -9.95
C LEU A 115 -4.69 -11.83 -10.08
N PHE A 116 -3.71 -12.00 -10.97
CA PHE A 116 -2.96 -13.24 -11.09
C PHE A 116 -2.02 -13.48 -9.91
N ALA A 117 -1.30 -12.45 -9.45
CA ALA A 117 -0.35 -12.54 -8.36
C ALA A 117 -0.98 -12.85 -6.99
N THR A 118 -2.31 -12.67 -6.86
CA THR A 118 -3.06 -13.12 -5.68
C THR A 118 -3.38 -14.62 -5.65
N ARG A 119 -3.07 -15.37 -6.72
CA ARG A 119 -3.31 -16.82 -6.74
C ARG A 119 -2.39 -17.52 -5.74
N PRO A 120 -2.86 -18.54 -5.01
CA PRO A 120 -2.03 -19.28 -4.04
C PRO A 120 -0.76 -19.91 -4.62
N THR A 121 -0.73 -20.12 -5.94
CA THR A 121 0.39 -20.69 -6.67
C THR A 121 1.36 -19.64 -7.21
N CYS A 122 1.13 -18.35 -6.95
CA CYS A 122 1.93 -17.24 -7.41
C CYS A 122 2.32 -16.38 -6.20
N PHE A 123 3.63 -16.12 -6.05
CA PHE A 123 4.17 -15.42 -4.87
C PHE A 123 4.90 -14.13 -5.27
N LEU A 124 4.49 -13.50 -6.38
CA LEU A 124 5.10 -12.27 -6.84
C LEU A 124 4.74 -11.11 -5.89
N PRO A 125 5.72 -10.37 -5.33
CA PRO A 125 5.50 -9.34 -4.33
C PRO A 125 5.15 -8.00 -4.98
N PHE A 126 4.06 -7.96 -5.75
CA PHE A 126 3.62 -6.71 -6.38
C PHE A 126 2.93 -5.78 -5.40
N TYR A 127 3.17 -4.49 -5.61
CA TYR A 127 2.50 -3.44 -4.89
C TYR A 127 1.97 -2.39 -5.87
N ILE A 128 0.65 -2.29 -6.03
CA ILE A 128 0.03 -1.13 -6.66
C ILE A 128 0.16 0.01 -5.66
N ALA A 129 0.88 1.06 -6.04
CA ALA A 129 1.21 2.17 -5.16
C ALA A 129 0.77 3.50 -5.77
N GLN A 130 0.24 4.39 -4.94
CA GLN A 130 -0.23 5.72 -5.37
C GLN A 130 -1.13 5.70 -6.61
N ALA A 131 -2.01 4.68 -6.72
CA ALA A 131 -2.97 4.65 -7.80
C ALA A 131 -4.09 5.65 -7.50
N GLN A 132 -4.08 6.79 -8.20
CA GLN A 132 -5.06 7.86 -8.01
C GLN A 132 -6.47 7.36 -8.27
N ILE A 133 -7.37 7.57 -7.30
CA ILE A 133 -8.76 7.12 -7.38
C ILE A 133 -9.44 7.73 -8.61
N THR A 134 -9.15 8.98 -8.95
CA THR A 134 -9.72 9.67 -10.12
C THR A 134 -9.38 9.01 -11.45
N ASN A 135 -8.29 8.23 -11.52
CA ASN A 135 -7.86 7.52 -12.73
C ASN A 135 -8.45 6.10 -12.82
N LEU A 136 -9.13 5.62 -11.77
CA LEU A 136 -9.77 4.31 -11.78
C LEU A 136 -11.07 4.32 -12.60
N PRO A 137 -11.54 3.16 -13.10
CA PRO A 137 -12.89 3.03 -13.63
C PRO A 137 -13.97 3.56 -12.67
N SER A 138 -14.99 4.24 -13.20
CA SER A 138 -16.00 4.96 -12.41
C SER A 138 -16.73 4.11 -11.35
N LYS A 139 -16.88 2.80 -11.59
CA LYS A 139 -17.47 1.87 -10.61
C LYS A 139 -16.56 1.63 -9.40
N LEU A 140 -15.24 1.59 -9.60
CA LEU A 140 -14.26 1.50 -8.50
C LEU A 140 -14.17 2.81 -7.72
N GLN A 141 -14.25 3.96 -8.41
CA GLN A 141 -14.31 5.26 -7.74
C GLN A 141 -15.50 5.36 -6.77
N LYS A 142 -16.68 4.90 -7.21
CA LYS A 142 -17.91 4.89 -6.38
C LYS A 142 -17.80 3.97 -5.16
N ASP A 143 -16.94 2.97 -5.21
CA ASP A 143 -16.68 2.09 -4.07
C ASP A 143 -15.79 2.77 -3.03
N LEU A 144 -15.04 3.82 -3.39
CA LEU A 144 -14.10 4.50 -2.52
C LEU A 144 -14.53 5.96 -2.27
N PRO A 145 -15.70 6.20 -1.66
CA PRO A 145 -16.16 7.56 -1.42
C PRO A 145 -15.23 8.29 -0.44
N THR A 146 -15.03 9.59 -0.67
CA THR A 146 -14.27 10.42 0.28
C THR A 146 -14.96 10.43 1.64
N PRO A 147 -14.23 10.10 2.73
CA PRO A 147 -14.78 10.13 4.08
C PRO A 147 -15.36 11.49 4.46
N LYS A 148 -16.46 11.48 5.21
CA LYS A 148 -17.15 12.70 5.68
C LYS A 148 -16.19 13.67 6.38
N VAL A 149 -15.32 13.14 7.25
CA VAL A 149 -14.32 13.94 7.99
C VAL A 149 -13.36 14.67 7.04
N VAL A 150 -13.01 14.10 5.89
CA VAL A 150 -12.15 14.76 4.89
C VAL A 150 -12.94 15.82 4.14
N ARG A 151 -14.15 15.48 3.66
CA ARG A 151 -15.03 16.41 2.91
C ARG A 151 -15.44 17.63 3.73
N GLU A 152 -15.56 17.49 5.04
CA GLU A 152 -16.01 18.55 5.95
C GLU A 152 -14.86 19.26 6.67
N SER A 153 -13.61 18.80 6.48
CA SER A 153 -12.44 19.50 7.04
C SER A 153 -12.07 20.70 6.17
N GLY A 154 -11.82 21.85 6.80
CA GLY A 154 -11.37 23.04 6.10
C GLY A 154 -12.36 23.48 5.02
N LYS A 155 -11.91 23.54 3.76
CA LYS A 155 -12.76 23.82 2.60
C LYS A 155 -13.25 22.54 1.89
N GLY A 156 -12.95 21.37 2.44
CA GLY A 156 -13.18 20.08 1.79
C GLY A 156 -12.28 19.86 0.58
N ASP A 157 -11.14 20.55 0.49
CA ASP A 157 -10.23 20.47 -0.64
C ASP A 157 -9.42 19.18 -0.54
N ILE A 158 -9.59 18.30 -1.52
CA ILE A 158 -8.86 17.04 -1.62
C ILE A 158 -7.72 17.30 -2.60
N TYR A 159 -6.49 17.32 -2.08
CA TYR A 159 -5.30 17.48 -2.90
C TYR A 159 -5.09 16.25 -3.78
N ASP A 160 -5.20 15.06 -3.19
CA ASP A 160 -5.16 13.80 -3.92
C ASP A 160 -5.76 12.66 -3.08
N ALA A 161 -6.17 11.58 -3.73
CA ALA A 161 -6.66 10.37 -3.08
C ALA A 161 -6.19 9.13 -3.82
N ASN A 162 -5.59 8.19 -3.09
CA ASN A 162 -4.86 7.07 -3.68
C ASN A 162 -5.27 5.73 -3.07
N ILE A 163 -5.36 4.69 -3.90
CA ILE A 163 -5.45 3.30 -3.46
C ILE A 163 -4.07 2.63 -3.53
N TRP A 164 -3.83 1.74 -2.58
CA TRP A 164 -2.64 0.93 -2.45
C TRP A 164 -3.05 -0.53 -2.30
N MET A 165 -2.45 -1.43 -3.08
CA MET A 165 -2.79 -2.86 -3.07
C MET A 165 -1.54 -3.72 -3.17
N GLY A 166 -1.27 -4.56 -2.16
CA GLY A 166 -0.14 -5.47 -2.13
C GLY A 166 -0.53 -6.93 -2.10
N THR A 167 0.33 -7.81 -2.60
CA THR A 167 0.22 -9.28 -2.49
C THR A 167 1.16 -9.87 -1.44
N SER A 168 2.10 -9.08 -0.93
CA SER A 168 3.10 -9.47 0.06
C SER A 168 3.23 -8.41 1.15
N THR A 169 4.16 -8.64 2.08
CA THR A 169 4.58 -7.60 3.00
C THR A 169 5.12 -6.40 2.21
N SER A 170 4.77 -5.21 2.66
CA SER A 170 5.24 -3.93 2.12
C SER A 170 5.84 -3.09 3.23
N TYR A 171 6.77 -2.22 2.86
CA TYR A 171 7.43 -1.30 3.76
C TYR A 171 7.59 0.05 3.07
N THR A 172 7.08 1.10 3.71
CA THR A 172 7.28 2.49 3.31
C THR A 172 8.20 3.14 4.35
N PRO A 173 9.43 3.54 3.94
CA PRO A 173 10.40 4.20 4.80
C PRO A 173 9.89 5.44 5.52
N LEU A 174 10.62 5.87 6.54
CA LEU A 174 10.28 7.06 7.32
C LEU A 174 10.28 8.30 6.42
N HIS A 175 9.13 8.95 6.30
CA HIS A 175 8.94 10.14 5.47
C HIS A 175 7.86 11.04 6.08
N LYS A 176 7.57 12.16 5.42
CA LYS A 176 6.46 13.05 5.79
C LYS A 176 5.76 13.55 4.52
N ASP A 177 4.45 13.71 4.63
CA ASP A 177 3.60 14.19 3.54
C ASP A 177 3.52 15.74 3.50
N PRO A 178 3.28 16.34 2.32
CA PRO A 178 3.11 17.79 2.18
C PRO A 178 1.80 18.33 2.78
N ASN A 179 0.78 17.47 2.93
CA ASN A 179 -0.54 17.78 3.47
C ASN A 179 -0.92 16.79 4.58
N PRO A 180 -1.89 17.11 5.46
CA PRO A 180 -2.52 16.13 6.33
C PRO A 180 -3.04 14.93 5.52
N ASN A 181 -2.94 13.73 6.11
CA ASN A 181 -3.33 12.49 5.47
C ASN A 181 -4.36 11.75 6.32
N LEU A 182 -5.46 11.30 5.71
CA LEU A 182 -6.32 10.29 6.33
C LEU A 182 -6.04 8.95 5.65
N PHE A 183 -5.41 8.04 6.39
CA PHE A 183 -5.10 6.68 5.95
C PHE A 183 -6.20 5.72 6.43
N VAL A 184 -6.78 4.92 5.54
CA VAL A 184 -7.82 3.94 5.86
C VAL A 184 -7.38 2.57 5.39
N GLN A 185 -7.41 1.58 6.29
CA GLN A 185 -7.06 0.21 5.97
C GLN A 185 -8.34 -0.57 5.60
N LEU A 186 -8.35 -1.21 4.43
CA LEU A 186 -9.50 -1.98 3.94
C LEU A 186 -9.32 -3.49 4.14
N VAL A 187 -8.12 -4.01 3.90
CA VAL A 187 -7.84 -5.44 3.93
C VAL A 187 -6.52 -5.73 4.63
N ASN A 188 -6.52 -6.70 5.55
CA ASN A 188 -5.36 -7.06 6.38
C ASN A 188 -4.90 -5.89 7.26
N LYS A 189 -3.74 -6.01 7.92
CA LYS A 189 -3.26 -5.06 8.91
C LYS A 189 -1.94 -4.42 8.51
N LYS A 190 -1.74 -3.17 8.93
CA LYS A 190 -0.44 -2.50 8.89
C LYS A 190 -0.08 -1.96 10.27
N LYS A 191 1.21 -1.92 10.57
CA LYS A 191 1.76 -1.12 11.65
C LYS A 191 2.22 0.21 11.11
N VAL A 192 1.93 1.27 11.85
CA VAL A 192 2.35 2.64 11.55
C VAL A 192 3.10 3.18 12.76
N ARG A 193 4.33 3.66 12.54
CA ARG A 193 5.08 4.44 13.54
C ARG A 193 5.04 5.90 13.15
N LEU A 194 4.69 6.77 14.10
CA LEU A 194 4.50 8.21 13.95
C LEU A 194 5.46 8.95 14.88
N PHE A 195 6.14 9.96 14.37
CA PHE A 195 7.09 10.77 15.14
C PHE A 195 6.79 12.26 14.98
N PRO A 196 6.89 13.05 16.07
CA PRO A 196 6.82 14.50 15.98
C PRO A 196 7.84 15.06 14.98
N PRO A 197 7.58 16.23 14.36
CA PRO A 197 8.44 16.82 13.33
C PRO A 197 9.93 16.91 13.71
N SER A 198 10.24 17.28 14.96
CA SER A 198 11.60 17.40 15.49
C SER A 198 12.30 16.05 15.62
N VAL A 199 11.59 15.04 16.15
CA VAL A 199 12.12 13.69 16.38
C VAL A 199 12.38 12.99 15.06
N GLY A 200 11.38 12.91 14.18
CA GLY A 200 11.52 12.25 12.89
C GLY A 200 12.56 12.95 12.00
N GLY A 201 12.63 14.28 12.06
CA GLY A 201 13.67 15.05 11.36
C GLY A 201 15.07 14.73 11.86
N GLY A 202 15.25 14.59 13.18
CA GLY A 202 16.50 14.17 13.79
C GLY A 202 16.91 12.74 13.43
N ILE A 203 15.96 11.80 13.35
CA ILE A 203 16.20 10.42 12.87
C ILE A 203 16.72 10.46 11.44
N TYR A 204 15.99 11.14 10.55
CA TYR A 204 16.34 11.23 9.14
C TYR A 204 17.72 11.87 8.93
N GLN A 205 18.00 12.99 9.60
CA GLN A 205 19.28 13.70 9.49
C GLN A 205 20.46 12.83 9.93
N LYS A 206 20.32 12.04 11.02
CA LYS A 206 21.37 11.12 11.47
C LYS A 206 21.65 10.03 10.46
N VAL A 207 20.62 9.47 9.83
CA VAL A 207 20.79 8.47 8.76
C VAL A 207 21.48 9.10 7.55
N GLN A 208 21.06 10.29 7.11
CA GLN A 208 21.73 11.02 6.03
C GLN A 208 23.23 11.23 6.31
N GLN A 209 23.57 11.69 7.52
CA GLN A 209 24.96 11.90 7.92
C GLN A 209 25.78 10.61 7.87
N SER A 210 25.21 9.47 8.28
CA SER A 210 25.91 8.18 8.26
C SER A 210 26.25 7.67 6.86
N ILE A 211 25.48 8.08 5.84
CA ILE A 211 25.71 7.70 4.43
C ILE A 211 26.41 8.81 3.63
N GLY A 212 26.88 9.88 4.28
CA GLY A 212 27.46 11.04 3.60
C GLY A 212 26.47 11.81 2.72
N GLY A 213 25.17 11.61 2.94
CA GLY A 213 24.08 12.22 2.19
C GLY A 213 23.71 13.61 2.70
N SER A 214 23.04 14.37 1.84
CA SER A 214 22.45 15.68 2.16
C SER A 214 20.99 15.78 1.67
N GLY A 215 20.30 14.64 1.60
CA GLY A 215 18.96 14.53 1.06
C GLY A 215 17.96 15.51 1.71
N THR A 216 17.09 16.07 0.89
CA THR A 216 16.03 16.95 1.35
C THR A 216 14.89 16.14 1.96
N ALA A 217 14.60 16.39 3.24
CA ALA A 217 13.52 15.74 3.99
C ALA A 217 12.09 16.04 3.49
N SER A 218 11.92 16.96 2.53
CA SER A 218 10.61 17.41 2.04
C SER A 218 10.21 16.66 0.79
N MET A 219 9.07 15.97 0.83
CA MET A 219 8.43 15.31 -0.33
C MET A 219 9.37 14.31 -1.00
N ARG A 220 9.42 13.11 -0.43
CA ARG A 220 10.21 11.98 -0.94
C ARG A 220 9.34 11.07 -1.80
N GLY A 221 9.92 10.51 -2.85
CA GLY A 221 9.26 9.63 -3.82
C GLY A 221 9.97 8.29 -3.94
N GLU A 222 10.13 7.80 -5.16
CA GLU A 222 10.74 6.49 -5.48
C GLU A 222 12.16 6.33 -4.92
N GLU A 223 12.92 7.41 -4.82
CA GLU A 223 14.31 7.40 -4.37
C GLU A 223 14.49 6.96 -2.92
N MET A 224 13.43 7.01 -2.10
CA MET A 224 13.50 6.51 -0.72
C MET A 224 13.31 4.98 -0.65
N MET A 225 12.86 4.35 -1.73
CA MET A 225 12.44 2.93 -1.73
C MET A 225 13.59 1.95 -2.01
N GLU A 226 14.81 2.45 -2.19
CA GLU A 226 16.03 1.66 -2.42
C GLU A 226 17.27 2.27 -1.73
N GLY A 227 18.39 1.54 -1.79
CA GLY A 227 19.68 2.00 -1.30
C GLY A 227 19.86 1.97 0.23
N PRO A 228 21.02 2.45 0.73
CA PRO A 228 21.40 2.32 2.13
C PRO A 228 20.50 3.15 3.07
N GLU A 229 19.97 4.29 2.62
CA GLU A 229 19.04 5.10 3.41
C GLU A 229 17.81 4.29 3.83
N ARG A 230 17.20 3.57 2.87
CA ARG A 230 16.01 2.76 3.07
C ARG A 230 16.22 1.71 4.16
N SER A 231 17.34 0.99 4.09
CA SER A 231 17.70 -0.09 5.04
C SER A 231 18.03 0.47 6.42
N LEU A 232 18.80 1.56 6.51
CA LEU A 232 19.15 2.20 7.78
C LEU A 232 17.93 2.84 8.46
N LEU A 233 17.02 3.46 7.70
CA LEU A 233 15.74 3.92 8.23
C LEU A 233 14.89 2.76 8.72
N GLU A 234 14.92 1.61 8.03
CA GLU A 234 14.19 0.43 8.43
C GLU A 234 14.68 -0.09 9.79
N GLU A 235 15.98 -0.29 9.92
CA GLU A 235 16.62 -0.71 11.17
C GLU A 235 16.36 0.31 12.28
N ARG A 236 16.55 1.60 12.01
CA ARG A 236 16.42 2.65 13.02
C ARG A 236 15.00 2.83 13.53
N VAL A 237 14.01 2.65 12.66
CA VAL A 237 12.59 2.87 12.98
C VAL A 237 11.88 1.60 13.38
N TRP A 238 12.31 0.42 12.95
CA TRP A 238 11.63 -0.87 13.21
C TRP A 238 12.49 -1.92 13.91
N GLY A 239 13.78 -1.67 14.12
CA GLY A 239 14.67 -2.54 14.86
C GLY A 239 14.38 -2.59 16.36
N GLU A 240 15.24 -3.30 17.08
CA GLU A 240 15.16 -3.40 18.53
C GLU A 240 15.65 -2.10 19.20
N GLY A 241 15.14 -1.81 20.40
CA GLY A 241 15.65 -0.68 21.20
C GLY A 241 15.25 0.72 20.69
N VAL A 242 14.17 0.85 19.93
CA VAL A 242 13.61 2.17 19.58
C VAL A 242 13.16 2.89 20.84
N THR A 243 13.80 4.02 21.13
CA THR A 243 13.60 4.83 22.35
C THR A 243 13.09 6.24 22.05
N ASP A 244 12.95 6.61 20.78
CA ASP A 244 12.47 7.93 20.40
C ASP A 244 11.02 8.13 20.80
N GLU A 245 10.69 9.37 21.17
CA GLU A 245 9.33 9.77 21.45
C GLU A 245 8.47 9.70 20.18
N GLY A 246 7.42 8.89 20.22
CA GLY A 246 6.52 8.69 19.10
C GLY A 246 5.34 7.79 19.47
N PHE A 247 4.53 7.47 18.47
CA PHE A 247 3.39 6.57 18.59
C PHE A 247 3.54 5.38 17.65
N GLU A 248 3.09 4.20 18.08
CA GLU A 248 2.85 3.06 17.23
C GLU A 248 1.35 2.74 17.23
N ALA A 249 0.81 2.49 16.05
CA ALA A 249 -0.56 2.02 15.87
C ALA A 249 -0.58 0.80 14.94
N GLU A 250 -1.36 -0.22 15.29
CA GLU A 250 -1.79 -1.23 14.33
C GLU A 250 -3.15 -0.80 13.77
N VAL A 251 -3.24 -0.68 12.45
CA VAL A 251 -4.47 -0.33 11.72
C VAL A 251 -4.96 -1.57 10.99
N GLY A 252 -6.18 -2.01 11.32
CA GLY A 252 -6.86 -3.14 10.70
C GLY A 252 -8.01 -2.70 9.80
N PRO A 253 -8.73 -3.66 9.19
CA PRO A 253 -9.87 -3.36 8.33
C PRO A 253 -10.88 -2.41 8.99
N GLU A 254 -11.28 -1.37 8.26
CA GLU A 254 -12.19 -0.30 8.69
C GLU A 254 -11.59 0.74 9.65
N ASP A 255 -10.36 0.55 10.12
CA ASP A 255 -9.65 1.57 10.90
C ASP A 255 -9.19 2.73 10.00
N ALA A 256 -9.27 3.93 10.55
CA ALA A 256 -8.75 5.15 9.96
C ALA A 256 -7.72 5.80 10.89
N LEU A 257 -6.59 6.21 10.32
CA LEU A 257 -5.50 6.90 11.01
C LEU A 257 -5.33 8.29 10.38
N PHE A 258 -5.49 9.32 11.20
CA PHE A 258 -5.15 10.68 10.82
C PHE A 258 -3.67 10.95 11.08
N ILE A 259 -2.94 11.37 10.05
CA ILE A 259 -1.53 11.76 10.11
C ILE A 259 -1.46 13.28 9.91
N PRO A 260 -1.13 14.05 10.96
CA PRO A 260 -1.11 15.50 10.83
C PRO A 260 0.03 15.98 9.93
N LYS A 261 -0.16 17.13 9.30
CA LYS A 261 0.87 17.74 8.45
C LYS A 261 2.21 17.86 9.18
N GLY A 262 3.29 17.45 8.51
CA GLY A 262 4.66 17.54 9.02
C GLY A 262 5.06 16.43 10.00
N TRP A 263 4.14 15.55 10.41
CA TRP A 263 4.49 14.36 11.18
C TRP A 263 5.19 13.35 10.31
N TRP A 264 6.27 12.79 10.85
CA TRP A 264 7.00 11.73 10.20
C TRP A 264 6.32 10.41 10.48
N HIS A 265 6.30 9.54 9.47
CA HIS A 265 5.69 8.23 9.61
C HIS A 265 6.39 7.19 8.74
N SER A 266 6.35 5.96 9.21
CA SER A 266 6.76 4.77 8.48
C SER A 266 5.70 3.70 8.65
N ILE A 267 5.50 2.90 7.61
CA ILE A 267 4.40 1.94 7.54
C ILE A 267 4.96 0.57 7.12
N LYS A 268 4.55 -0.49 7.81
CA LYS A 268 4.84 -1.89 7.44
C LYS A 268 3.59 -2.74 7.46
N SER A 269 3.43 -3.62 6.48
CA SER A 269 2.41 -4.66 6.52
C SER A 269 2.74 -5.70 7.58
N SER A 270 1.76 -6.09 8.39
CA SER A 270 1.96 -7.05 9.50
C SER A 270 2.06 -8.50 9.03
N GLU A 271 1.37 -8.84 7.94
CA GLU A 271 1.23 -10.20 7.43
C GLU A 271 1.37 -10.20 5.90
N SER A 272 1.73 -11.35 5.32
CA SER A 272 1.73 -11.57 3.88
C SER A 272 0.31 -11.82 3.35
N GLY A 273 0.14 -11.72 2.03
CA GLY A 273 -1.15 -11.84 1.35
C GLY A 273 -1.72 -10.50 0.92
N ILE A 274 -2.98 -10.50 0.52
CA ILE A 274 -3.64 -9.28 0.02
C ILE A 274 -3.70 -8.25 1.14
N ASN A 275 -3.15 -7.07 0.88
CA ASN A 275 -3.24 -5.90 1.75
C ASN A 275 -3.75 -4.71 0.93
N VAL A 276 -4.76 -4.01 1.43
CA VAL A 276 -5.36 -2.87 0.71
C VAL A 276 -5.58 -1.71 1.67
N SER A 277 -5.10 -0.54 1.26
CA SER A 277 -5.32 0.72 1.97
C SER A 277 -5.69 1.83 0.99
N VAL A 278 -6.37 2.84 1.48
CA VAL A 278 -6.73 4.04 0.73
C VAL A 278 -6.37 5.24 1.57
N ASN A 279 -5.89 6.30 0.95
CA ASN A 279 -5.57 7.52 1.67
C ASN A 279 -6.08 8.76 0.94
N TRP A 280 -6.27 9.84 1.71
CA TRP A 280 -6.66 11.15 1.22
C TRP A 280 -5.71 12.20 1.79
N TRP A 281 -5.03 12.92 0.91
CA TRP A 281 -4.34 14.16 1.26
C TRP A 281 -5.28 15.34 1.04
N PHE A 282 -5.47 16.17 2.06
CA PHE A 282 -6.50 17.22 2.05
C PHE A 282 -6.01 18.55 2.65
N ARG A 283 -6.75 19.65 2.43
CA ARG A 283 -6.37 21.02 2.81
C ARG A 283 -7.50 21.82 3.46
#